data_AF-F3FUW1-F1
#
_entry.id   AF-F3FUW1-F1
#
_cell.length_a   1.000
_cell.length_b   1.000
_cell.length_c   1.000
_cell.angle_alpha   90.00
_cell.angle_beta   90.00
_cell.angle_gamma   90.00
#
_symmetry.space_group_name_H-M   'P 1'
#
loop_
_entity.id
_entity.type
_entity.pdbx_description
1 polymer ?
#
loop_
_entity_poly.entity_id
_entity_poly.type
_entity_poly.pdbx_seq_one_letter_code
_entity_poly.pdbx_strand_id
1 'polypeptide(L)' 'MDAFELPDTLAQALQRRALHTPDRLALRFLTDEKDQGLVLTYRDLDLRARTIAAALQRQAVPGHR' A
#
# COMPACT_ATOMS: atom_id res chain seq x y z
N MET A 1 -3.38 22.49 14.55
CA MET A 1 -4.10 21.21 14.50
C MET A 1 -3.18 20.19 13.89
N ASP A 2 -3.07 19.04 14.53
CA ASP A 2 -1.83 18.31 14.82
C ASP A 2 -1.02 17.76 13.64
N ALA A 3 0.24 18.18 13.56
CA ALA A 3 1.22 17.73 12.56
C ALA A 3 1.80 16.32 12.85
N PHE A 4 1.31 15.62 13.90
CA PHE A 4 1.88 14.37 14.42
C PHE A 4 0.85 13.30 14.77
N GLU A 5 -0.33 13.27 14.14
CA GLU A 5 -1.16 12.05 14.21
C GLU A 5 -0.38 10.90 13.56
N LEU A 6 0.13 9.99 14.37
CA LEU A 6 0.70 8.73 13.89
C LEU A 6 -0.44 7.87 13.37
N PRO A 7 -0.31 7.25 12.19
CA PRO A 7 -1.34 6.37 11.68
C PRO A 7 -1.51 5.16 12.60
N ASP A 8 -2.74 4.86 13.00
CA ASP A 8 -3.06 3.74 13.90
C ASP A 8 -2.86 2.37 13.23
N THR A 9 -2.82 2.35 11.90
CA THR A 9 -2.66 1.14 11.10
C THR A 9 -1.71 1.35 9.92
N LEU A 10 -1.10 0.25 9.46
CA LEU A 10 -0.30 0.25 8.23
C LEU A 10 -1.10 0.74 7.02
N ALA A 11 -2.40 0.40 6.95
CA ALA A 11 -3.28 0.84 5.88
C ALA A 11 -3.47 2.37 5.89
N GLN A 12 -3.69 2.98 7.05
CA GLN A 12 -3.78 4.44 7.17
C GLN A 12 -2.44 5.13 6.83
N ALA A 13 -1.32 4.55 7.24
CA ALA A 13 0.01 5.07 6.90
C ALA A 13 0.23 5.09 5.38
N LEU A 14 -0.16 4.00 4.71
CA LEU A 14 -0.08 3.85 3.26
C LEU A 14 -0.96 4.89 2.55
N GLN A 15 -2.22 5.03 2.98
CA GLN A 15 -3.17 5.99 2.40
C GLN A 15 -2.67 7.43 2.51
N ARG A 16 -2.14 7.84 3.67
CA ARG A 16 -1.56 9.18 3.85
C ARG A 16 -0.38 9.42 2.91
N ARG A 17 0.51 8.43 2.74
CA ARG A 17 1.65 8.55 1.82
C ARG A 17 1.21 8.57 0.35
N ALA A 18 0.16 7.85 -0.02
CA ALA A 18 -0.42 7.91 -1.36
C ALA A 18 -1.05 9.28 -1.67
N LEU A 19 -1.61 9.97 -0.66
CA LEU A 19 -2.16 11.32 -0.82
C LEU A 19 -1.08 12.39 -0.93
N HIS A 20 -0.05 12.33 -0.07
CA HIS A 20 0.96 13.40 0.00
C HIS A 20 2.13 13.21 -0.96
N THR A 21 2.47 11.96 -1.29
CA THR A 21 3.62 11.63 -2.15
C THR A 21 3.28 10.49 -3.12
N PRO A 22 2.26 10.64 -3.98
CA PRO A 22 1.71 9.56 -4.80
C PRO A 22 2.75 8.89 -5.69
N ASP A 23 3.61 9.67 -6.34
CA ASP A 23 4.58 9.20 -7.34
C ASP A 23 5.90 8.73 -6.73
N ARG A 24 6.07 8.83 -5.40
CA ARG A 24 7.28 8.36 -4.72
C ARG A 24 7.29 6.83 -4.68
N LEU A 25 8.46 6.25 -4.94
CA LEU A 25 8.70 4.80 -4.86
C LEU A 25 8.41 4.29 -3.44
N ALA A 26 7.50 3.33 -3.34
CA ALA A 26 7.10 2.69 -2.09
C ALA A 26 7.76 1.31 -1.94
N LEU A 27 7.73 0.49 -3.00
CA LEU A 27 8.34 -0.83 -3.03
C LEU A 27 9.06 -1.06 -4.36
N ARG A 28 10.18 -1.77 -4.30
CA ARG A 28 10.86 -2.32 -5.47
C ARG A 28 11.12 -3.80 -5.21
N PHE A 29 10.54 -4.66 -6.03
CA PHE A 29 10.81 -6.08 -6.02
C PHE A 29 12.08 -6.32 -6.83
N LEU A 30 13.05 -7.00 -6.23
CA LEU A 30 14.29 -7.35 -6.90
C LEU A 30 14.14 -8.76 -7.49
N THR A 31 14.52 -8.91 -8.76
CA THR A 31 14.56 -10.18 -9.48
C THR A 31 15.99 -10.48 -9.88
N ASP A 32 16.33 -11.75 -10.07
CA ASP A 32 17.68 -12.21 -10.43
C ASP A 32 18.08 -11.77 -11.86
N GLU A 33 17.08 -11.62 -12.74
CA GLU A 33 17.29 -11.07 -14.07
C GLU A 33 17.62 -9.57 -14.01
N LYS A 34 18.52 -9.12 -14.89
CA LYS A 34 18.94 -7.71 -15.08
C LYS A 34 17.79 -6.73 -15.37
N ASP A 35 16.57 -7.24 -15.45
CA ASP A 35 15.39 -6.43 -15.63
C ASP A 35 15.10 -5.60 -14.37
N GLN A 36 14.57 -4.41 -14.60
CA GLN A 36 14.15 -3.53 -13.53
C GLN A 36 12.93 -4.16 -12.88
N GLY A 37 13.14 -4.97 -11.85
CA GLY A 37 12.07 -5.65 -11.14
C GLY A 37 10.96 -4.68 -10.68
N LEU A 38 9.77 -5.22 -10.41
CA LEU A 38 8.54 -4.43 -10.25
C LEU A 38 8.72 -3.26 -9.27
N VAL A 39 8.54 -2.05 -9.77
CA VAL A 39 8.52 -0.81 -8.99
C VAL A 39 7.07 -0.40 -8.76
N LEU A 40 6.71 -0.14 -7.50
CA LEU A 40 5.41 0.39 -7.13
C LEU A 40 5.57 1.75 -6.45
N THR A 41 4.85 2.75 -6.95
CA THR A 41 4.68 4.03 -6.25
C THR A 41 3.69 3.87 -5.08
N TYR A 42 3.62 4.87 -4.19
CA TYR A 42 2.62 4.85 -3.12
C TYR A 42 1.18 4.80 -3.65
N ARG A 43 0.89 5.48 -4.76
CA ARG A 43 -0.41 5.40 -5.43
C ARG A 43 -0.71 3.98 -5.91
N ASP A 44 0.25 3.35 -6.60
CA ASP A 44 0.05 1.99 -7.14
C ASP A 44 -0.15 0.97 -6.01
N LEU A 45 0.63 1.13 -4.94
CA LEU A 45 0.55 0.25 -3.79
C LEU A 45 -0.80 0.39 -3.05
N ASP A 46 -1.29 1.60 -2.83
CA ASP A 46 -2.61 1.84 -2.21
C ASP A 46 -3.75 1.24 -3.04
N LEU A 47 -3.73 1.46 -4.36
CA LEU A 47 -4.75 0.91 -5.25
C LEU A 47 -4.77 -0.62 -5.21
N ARG A 48 -3.61 -1.27 -5.27
CA ARG A 48 -3.51 -2.73 -5.18
C ARG A 48 -3.98 -3.25 -3.82
N ALA A 49 -3.60 -2.60 -2.72
CA ALA A 49 -4.03 -2.98 -1.39
C ALA A 49 -5.56 -2.93 -1.26
N ARG A 50 -6.21 -1.87 -1.77
CA ARG A 50 -7.68 -1.74 -1.79
C ARG A 50 -8.36 -2.81 -2.63
N THR A 51 -7.80 -3.13 -3.80
CA THR A 51 -8.34 -4.20 -4.66
C THR A 51 -8.30 -5.56 -3.96
N ILE A 52 -7.19 -5.89 -3.30
CA ILE A 52 -7.05 -7.13 -2.52
C ILE A 52 -8.04 -7.11 -1.34
N ALA A 53 -8.11 -6.01 -0.60
CA ALA A 53 -9.03 -5.89 0.53
C ALA A 53 -10.49 -6.08 0.11
N ALA A 54 -10.92 -5.48 -1.01
CA ALA A 54 -12.26 -5.65 -1.54
C ALA A 54 -12.56 -7.10 -1.96
N ALA A 55 -11.58 -7.81 -2.53
CA ALA A 55 -11.71 -9.23 -2.84
C ALA A 55 -11.85 -10.08 -1.56
N LEU A 56 -11.00 -9.83 -0.55
CA LEU A 56 -11.03 -10.55 0.73
C LEU A 56 -12.32 -10.31 1.50
N GLN A 57 -12.83 -9.08 1.54
CA GLN A 57 -14.10 -8.75 2.23
C GLN A 57 -15.30 -9.53 1.68
N ARG A 58 -15.25 -9.96 0.42
CA ARG A 58 -16.32 -10.78 -0.18
C ARG A 58 -16.23 -12.26 0.20
N GLN A 59 -15.08 -12.71 0.70
CA GLN A 59 -14.77 -14.13 0.91
C GLN A 59 -14.44 -14.46 2.36
N ALA A 60 -14.14 -13.47 3.20
CA ALA A 60 -13.68 -13.65 4.57
C ALA A 60 -14.43 -12.74 5.54
N VAL A 61 -14.55 -13.21 6.79
CA VAL A 61 -15.01 -12.38 7.90
C VAL A 61 -13.82 -11.71 8.59
N PRO A 62 -14.01 -10.53 9.21
CA PRO A 62 -12.98 -9.90 10.02
C PRO A 62 -12.41 -10.88 11.05
N GLY A 63 -11.08 -10.97 11.15
CA GLY A 63 -10.38 -11.85 12.09
C GLY A 63 -9.95 -13.21 11.53
N HIS A 64 -10.33 -13.56 10.30
CA HIS A 64 -9.72 -14.70 9.59
C HIS A 64 -8.22 -14.47 9.35
N ARG A 65 -7.42 -15.52 9.51
CA ARG A 65 -5.95 -15.53 9.41
C ARG A 65 -5.48 -16.54 8.38
#